data_AF-A0A8B6HD97-F1
#
_entry.id   AF-A0A8B6HD97-F1
#
_cell.length_a   1.000
_cell.length_b   1.000
_cell.length_c   1.000
_cell.angle_alpha   90.00
_cell.angle_beta   90.00
_cell.angle_gamma   90.00
#
_symmetry.space_group_name_H-M   'P 1'
#
loop_
_entity.id
_entity.type
_entity.pdbx_description
1 polymer ?
#
loop_
_entity_poly.entity_id
_entity_poly.type
_entity_poly.pdbx_seq_one_letter_code
_entity_poly.pdbx_strand_id
1 'polypeptide(L)'
;MGAVVAAILTGSDETDIKVNFEQSEVECLKKSIYVKAASESTCQLYPVFPALTPFPCRKHETVTLPSNPTSFKLELCECSNNNSVDADLGKLVMQDLPKSAVVSIVFHLRRYCFFKLHMSMPFTSIAHQLPKRGIFSENNTPSLLLFNIF
;
A
#
# COMPACT_ATOMS: atom_id res chain seq x y z
N MET A 1 20.11 7.21 6.82
CA MET A 1 19.81 6.30 7.94
C MET A 1 19.35 4.99 7.31
N GLY A 2 20.20 3.97 7.34
CA GLY A 2 19.94 2.65 6.75
C GLY A 2 19.62 1.60 7.80
N ALA A 3 19.06 0.48 7.37
CA ALA A 3 19.00 -0.74 8.16
C ALA A 3 20.23 -1.61 7.85
N VAL A 4 20.71 -2.35 8.84
CA VAL A 4 21.86 -3.26 8.69
C VAL A 4 21.35 -4.69 8.51
N VAL A 5 21.84 -5.41 7.50
CA VAL A 5 21.52 -6.82 7.30
C VAL A 5 22.25 -7.67 8.35
N ALA A 6 21.54 -8.57 9.02
CA ALA A 6 22.16 -9.54 9.93
C ALA A 6 23.00 -10.56 9.15
N ALA A 7 24.25 -10.79 9.60
CA ALA A 7 25.24 -11.68 8.99
C ALA A 7 24.76 -13.13 8.72
N ILE A 8 23.72 -13.58 9.43
CA ILE A 8 23.14 -14.92 9.29
C ILE A 8 22.61 -15.17 7.86
N LEU A 9 22.20 -14.13 7.13
CA LEU A 9 21.55 -14.27 5.82
C LEU A 9 22.50 -14.20 4.62
N THR A 10 23.79 -13.91 4.81
CA THR A 10 24.73 -13.70 3.70
C THR A 10 25.67 -14.88 3.44
N GLY A 11 25.66 -15.91 4.30
CA GLY A 11 26.55 -17.08 4.16
C GLY A 11 28.05 -16.72 4.13
N SER A 12 28.40 -15.58 4.71
CA SER A 12 29.74 -14.98 4.62
C SER A 12 30.52 -15.28 5.89
N ASP A 13 31.78 -15.69 5.75
CA ASP A 13 32.68 -15.91 6.90
C ASP A 13 33.01 -14.57 7.59
N GLU A 14 33.25 -14.63 8.91
CA GLU A 14 33.42 -13.46 9.79
C GLU A 14 34.50 -12.45 9.34
N THR A 15 35.42 -12.88 8.47
CA THR A 15 36.48 -12.05 7.89
C THR A 15 36.00 -11.13 6.76
N ASP A 16 35.00 -11.54 5.97
CA ASP A 16 34.48 -10.74 4.84
C ASP A 16 33.55 -9.60 5.31
N ILE A 17 32.95 -9.77 6.49
CA ILE A 17 32.02 -8.81 7.10
C ILE A 17 32.76 -7.52 7.52
N LYS A 18 34.04 -7.60 7.88
CA LYS A 18 34.84 -6.44 8.32
C LYS A 18 35.29 -5.54 7.16
N VAL A 19 35.31 -6.04 5.93
CA VAL A 19 35.81 -5.31 4.75
C VAL A 19 34.69 -4.59 3.98
N ASN A 20 33.43 -5.02 4.16
CA ASN A 20 32.29 -4.62 3.33
C ASN A 20 31.15 -3.92 4.10
N PHE A 21 31.45 -3.16 5.16
CA PHE A 21 30.42 -2.39 5.88
C PHE A 21 29.67 -1.40 4.98
N GLU A 22 30.34 -0.80 3.98
CA GLU A 22 29.72 0.10 3.01
C GLU A 22 28.81 -0.64 1.99
N GLN A 23 28.99 -1.94 1.79
CA GLN A 23 28.14 -2.76 0.91
C GLN A 23 26.95 -3.40 1.64
N SER A 24 26.85 -3.25 2.97
CA SER A 24 25.80 -3.85 3.80
C SER A 24 24.67 -2.86 4.18
N GLU A 25 24.71 -1.64 3.64
CA GLU A 25 23.66 -0.65 3.85
C GLU A 25 22.41 -1.02 3.03
N VAL A 26 21.29 -1.23 3.72
CA VAL A 26 20.00 -1.40 3.07
C VAL A 26 19.35 -0.04 2.89
N GLU A 27 18.99 0.29 1.65
CA GLU A 27 18.15 1.44 1.37
C GLU A 27 16.80 1.29 2.08
N CYS A 28 16.38 2.32 2.81
CA CYS A 28 15.14 2.30 3.57
C CYS A 28 14.33 3.60 3.44
N LEU A 29 13.02 3.51 3.67
CA LEU A 29 12.11 4.65 3.77
C LEU A 29 12.59 5.62 4.85
N LYS A 30 12.70 6.90 4.50
CA LYS A 30 13.11 7.95 5.45
C LYS A 30 11.98 8.35 6.40
N LYS A 31 10.75 8.41 5.87
CA LYS A 31 9.53 8.75 6.61
C LYS A 31 8.57 7.57 6.62
N SER A 32 7.53 7.64 7.42
CA SER A 32 6.48 6.62 7.42
C SER A 32 5.39 7.00 6.42
N ILE A 33 4.86 6.02 5.68
CA ILE A 33 3.69 6.17 4.82
C ILE A 33 2.46 5.70 5.59
N TYR A 34 1.43 6.53 5.62
CA TYR A 34 0.16 6.27 6.29
C TYR A 34 -1.02 6.34 5.32
N VAL A 35 -2.09 5.65 5.67
CA VAL A 35 -3.44 5.87 5.15
C VAL A 35 -4.21 6.75 6.12
N LYS A 36 -4.84 7.80 5.59
CA LYS A 36 -5.83 8.61 6.32
C LYS A 36 -7.18 7.94 6.23
N ALA A 37 -7.74 7.60 7.39
CA ALA A 37 -9.14 7.26 7.52
C ALA A 37 -9.89 8.44 8.16
N ALA A 38 -10.82 9.01 7.42
CA ALA A 38 -11.71 10.03 7.95
C ALA A 38 -12.88 9.34 8.68
N SER A 39 -12.99 9.58 9.98
CA SER A 39 -14.23 9.42 10.75
C SER A 39 -14.87 10.80 10.94
N GLU A 40 -16.17 10.85 11.22
CA GLU A 40 -16.96 12.10 11.35
C GLU A 40 -16.36 13.11 12.34
N SER A 41 -15.56 12.66 13.30
CA SER A 41 -14.96 13.51 14.35
C SER A 41 -13.43 13.50 14.38
N THR A 42 -12.76 12.54 13.74
CA THR A 42 -11.30 12.37 13.83
C THR A 42 -10.71 11.82 12.53
N CYS A 43 -9.55 12.35 12.13
CA CYS A 43 -8.72 11.75 11.10
C CYS A 43 -7.76 10.77 11.78
N GLN A 44 -7.98 9.46 11.59
CA GLN A 44 -7.08 8.42 12.08
C GLN A 44 -6.02 8.10 11.02
N LEU A 45 -4.79 7.89 11.48
CA LEU A 45 -3.65 7.54 10.63
C LEU A 45 -3.27 6.08 10.86
N TYR A 46 -3.28 5.29 9.80
CA TYR A 46 -2.88 3.87 9.84
C TYR A 46 -1.56 3.67 9.10
N PRO A 47 -0.49 3.19 9.75
CA PRO A 47 0.80 3.02 9.10
C PRO A 47 0.74 1.90 8.06
N VAL A 48 1.09 2.22 6.81
CA VAL A 48 1.27 1.25 5.73
C VAL A 48 2.71 0.73 5.74
N PHE A 49 3.67 1.64 5.72
CA PHE A 49 5.10 1.36 5.81
C PHE A 49 5.72 2.32 6.82
N PRO A 50 6.18 1.82 7.97
CA PRO A 50 6.94 2.64 8.91
C PRO A 50 8.25 3.17 8.30
N ALA A 51 8.79 4.24 8.86
CA ALA A 51 10.15 4.67 8.60
C ALA A 51 11.12 3.51 8.85
N LEU A 52 12.23 3.51 8.12
CA LEU A 52 13.22 2.43 8.06
C LEU A 52 12.71 1.12 7.42
N THR A 53 11.52 1.11 6.80
CA THR A 53 11.12 -0.03 5.95
C THR A 53 12.10 -0.18 4.78
N PRO A 54 12.75 -1.35 4.60
CA PRO A 54 13.71 -1.57 3.53
C PRO A 54 13.06 -1.67 2.15
N PHE A 55 13.79 -1.26 1.11
CA PHE A 55 13.39 -1.42 -0.28
C PHE A 55 13.93 -2.75 -0.87
N PRO A 56 13.19 -3.43 -1.77
CA PRO A 56 11.77 -3.25 -2.07
C PRO A 56 10.89 -3.92 -1.00
N CYS A 57 9.69 -3.38 -0.78
CA CYS A 57 8.68 -3.96 0.12
C CYS A 57 7.31 -4.01 -0.57
N ARG A 58 6.47 -4.97 -0.16
CA ARG A 58 5.09 -5.08 -0.63
C ARG A 58 4.18 -5.36 0.56
N LYS A 59 3.02 -4.70 0.59
CA LYS A 59 1.96 -4.95 1.56
C LYS A 59 0.63 -5.16 0.85
N HIS A 60 -0.13 -6.12 1.34
CA HIS A 60 -1.47 -6.44 0.84
C HIS A 60 -2.47 -6.24 1.96
N GLU A 61 -3.56 -5.55 1.66
CA GLU A 61 -4.66 -5.27 2.57
C GLU A 61 -5.98 -5.55 1.88
N THR A 62 -6.98 -5.94 2.65
CA THR A 62 -8.35 -6.15 2.15
C THR A 62 -9.32 -5.42 3.06
N VAL A 63 -10.21 -4.65 2.47
CA VAL A 63 -11.23 -3.86 3.18
C VAL A 63 -12.61 -4.30 2.72
N THR A 64 -13.45 -4.73 3.65
CA THR A 64 -14.86 -4.98 3.39
C THR A 64 -15.65 -3.73 3.70
N LEU A 65 -16.35 -3.20 2.71
CA LEU A 65 -17.23 -2.05 2.90
C LEU A 65 -18.49 -2.45 3.68
N PRO A 66 -19.07 -1.53 4.47
CA PRO A 66 -20.42 -1.71 4.96
C PRO A 66 -21.43 -1.77 3.81
N SER A 67 -22.65 -2.21 4.10
CA SER A 67 -23.71 -2.45 3.10
C SER A 67 -24.17 -1.20 2.32
N ASN A 68 -23.91 -0.02 2.86
CA ASN A 68 -24.44 1.25 2.35
C ASN A 68 -23.51 1.99 1.37
N PRO A 69 -22.22 2.22 1.66
CA PRO A 69 -21.36 2.97 0.73
C PRO A 69 -21.10 2.19 -0.56
N THR A 70 -21.32 2.85 -1.69
CA THR A 70 -20.96 2.36 -3.04
C THR A 70 -19.66 2.99 -3.55
N SER A 71 -18.88 3.59 -2.66
CA SER A 71 -17.58 4.18 -2.99
C SER A 71 -16.57 3.91 -1.89
N PHE A 72 -15.32 3.72 -2.28
CA PHE A 72 -14.19 3.58 -1.36
C PHE A 72 -13.15 4.64 -1.67
N LYS A 73 -12.72 5.36 -0.64
CA LYS A 73 -11.72 6.42 -0.71
C LYS A 73 -10.51 6.04 0.11
N LEU A 74 -9.34 6.10 -0.50
CA LEU A 74 -8.05 5.91 0.15
C LEU A 74 -7.19 7.15 -0.05
N GLU A 75 -6.74 7.74 1.05
CA GLU A 75 -5.88 8.92 1.07
C GLU A 75 -4.55 8.53 1.71
N LEU A 76 -3.44 8.84 1.04
CA LEU A 76 -2.08 8.53 1.48
C LEU A 76 -1.36 9.80 1.90
N CYS A 77 -0.56 9.67 2.96
CA CYS A 77 0.32 10.75 3.41
C CYS A 77 1.62 10.22 3.97
N GLU A 78 2.62 11.09 4.01
CA GLU A 78 3.84 10.90 4.80
C GLU A 78 3.67 11.55 6.16
N CYS A 79 4.19 10.88 7.18
CA CYS A 79 4.31 11.44 8.52
C CYS A 79 5.72 11.22 9.07
N SER A 80 6.18 12.21 9.83
CA SER A 80 7.35 12.11 10.70
C SER A 80 6.96 11.63 12.11
N ASN A 81 7.95 11.45 13.00
CA ASN A 81 7.82 10.78 14.30
C ASN A 81 6.70 11.28 15.24
N ASN A 82 6.11 12.46 14.98
CA ASN A 82 5.08 13.06 15.81
C ASN A 82 3.64 12.73 15.36
N ASN A 83 3.46 11.81 14.41
CA ASN A 83 2.17 11.55 13.75
C ASN A 83 1.52 12.79 13.11
N SER A 84 2.30 13.87 12.91
CA SER A 84 1.91 15.00 12.09
C SER A 84 2.04 14.62 10.63
N VAL A 85 1.03 14.97 9.83
CA VAL A 85 1.09 14.82 8.38
C VAL A 85 2.09 15.83 7.84
N ASP A 86 3.17 15.33 7.24
CA ASP A 86 4.19 16.15 6.60
C ASP A 86 3.77 16.52 5.16
N ALA A 87 3.23 15.55 4.41
CA ALA A 87 2.86 15.70 3.02
C ALA A 87 1.72 14.76 2.62
N ASP A 88 0.80 15.26 1.79
CA ASP A 88 -0.19 14.43 1.11
C ASP A 88 0.44 13.81 -0.14
N LEU A 89 0.41 12.48 -0.22
CA LEU A 89 1.01 11.72 -1.31
C LEU A 89 0.03 11.48 -2.45
N GLY A 90 -1.25 11.35 -2.12
CA GLY A 90 -2.29 11.19 -3.12
C GLY A 90 -3.56 10.60 -2.58
N LYS A 91 -4.54 10.51 -3.48
CA LYS A 91 -5.89 10.06 -3.17
C LYS A 91 -6.39 9.20 -4.31
N LEU A 92 -7.03 8.09 -3.96
CA LEU A 92 -7.67 7.19 -4.90
C LEU A 92 -9.10 6.95 -4.47
N VAL A 93 -10.03 7.00 -5.42
CA VAL A 93 -11.45 6.79 -5.19
C VAL A 93 -11.95 5.74 -6.17
N MET A 94 -12.51 4.65 -5.65
CA MET A 94 -13.33 3.72 -6.42
C MET A 94 -14.80 4.09 -6.22
N GLN A 95 -15.55 4.12 -7.30
CA GLN A 95 -16.99 4.42 -7.32
C GLN A 95 -17.77 3.22 -7.85
N ASP A 96 -19.10 3.28 -7.75
CA ASP A 96 -20.03 2.26 -8.25
C ASP A 96 -19.75 0.84 -7.73
N LEU A 97 -19.26 0.75 -6.50
CA LEU A 97 -19.01 -0.51 -5.81
C LEU A 97 -20.33 -1.17 -5.40
N PRO A 98 -20.46 -2.50 -5.53
CA PRO A 98 -21.61 -3.24 -5.03
C PRO A 98 -21.71 -3.12 -3.51
N LYS A 99 -22.92 -3.35 -2.99
CA LYS A 99 -23.15 -3.39 -1.53
C LYS A 99 -22.24 -4.44 -0.89
N SER A 100 -21.62 -4.08 0.22
CA SER A 100 -20.69 -4.95 0.93
C SER A 100 -19.49 -5.39 0.06
N ALA A 101 -19.06 -4.55 -0.88
CA ALA A 101 -17.90 -4.82 -1.72
C ALA A 101 -16.65 -5.09 -0.87
N VAL A 102 -15.84 -6.02 -1.36
CA VAL A 102 -14.51 -6.29 -0.83
C VAL A 102 -13.51 -5.60 -1.76
N VAL A 103 -12.68 -4.71 -1.22
CA VAL A 103 -11.64 -4.02 -1.97
C VAL A 103 -10.28 -4.57 -1.56
N SER A 104 -9.51 -5.00 -2.55
CA SER A 104 -8.14 -5.47 -2.40
C SER A 104 -7.17 -4.36 -2.75
N ILE A 105 -6.22 -4.10 -1.86
CA ILE A 105 -5.28 -2.99 -1.95
C ILE A 105 -3.87 -3.54 -1.89
N VAL A 106 -3.06 -3.28 -2.92
CA VAL A 106 -1.66 -3.70 -2.97
C VAL A 106 -0.76 -2.47 -3.01
N PHE A 107 0.06 -2.32 -1.97
CA PHE A 107 1.08 -1.29 -1.87
C PHE A 107 2.43 -1.88 -2.28
N HIS A 108 3.11 -1.23 -3.22
CA HIS A 108 4.44 -1.61 -3.65
C HIS A 108 5.40 -0.45 -3.40
N LEU A 109 6.37 -0.70 -2.53
CA LEU A 109 7.51 0.14 -2.33
C LEU A 109 8.69 -0.45 -3.13
N ARG A 110 9.11 0.23 -4.20
CA ARG A 110 10.19 -0.23 -5.09
C ARG A 110 11.50 0.53 -4.79
N ARG A 111 12.61 0.01 -5.32
CA ARG A 111 13.90 0.71 -5.31
C ARG A 111 13.78 2.11 -5.91
N TYR A 112 14.69 3.01 -5.53
CA TYR A 112 14.68 4.42 -5.92
C TYR A 112 13.40 5.15 -5.46
N CYS A 113 12.86 4.73 -4.30
CA CYS A 113 11.73 5.34 -3.62
C CYS A 113 10.44 5.47 -4.47
N PHE A 114 10.26 4.56 -5.42
CA PHE A 114 9.09 4.56 -6.29
C PHE A 114 7.95 3.79 -5.64
N PHE A 115 6.80 4.44 -5.50
CA PHE A 115 5.61 3.86 -4.89
C PHE A 115 4.52 3.59 -5.91
N LYS A 116 4.00 2.37 -5.89
CA LYS A 116 2.88 1.94 -6.73
C LYS A 116 1.75 1.41 -5.85
N LEU A 117 0.57 1.95 -6.03
CA LEU A 117 -0.67 1.50 -5.40
C LEU A 117 -1.57 0.89 -6.45
N HIS A 118 -2.14 -0.28 -6.15
CA HIS A 118 -3.16 -0.92 -6.97
C HIS A 118 -4.39 -1.23 -6.12
N MET A 119 -5.56 -0.81 -6.59
CA MET A 119 -6.85 -1.16 -5.98
C MET A 119 -7.73 -1.91 -6.97
N SER A 120 -8.31 -3.01 -6.52
CA SER A 120 -9.19 -3.87 -7.31
C SER A 120 -10.21 -4.55 -6.43
N MET A 121 -11.40 -4.82 -6.95
CA MET A 121 -12.29 -5.80 -6.32
C MET A 121 -11.85 -7.22 -6.73
N PRO A 122 -11.75 -8.18 -5.79
CA PRO A 122 -11.59 -9.56 -6.16
C PRO A 122 -12.84 -9.98 -6.93
N PHE A 123 -12.65 -10.61 -8.09
CA PHE A 123 -13.76 -11.21 -8.82
C PHE A 123 -14.38 -12.28 -7.93
N THR A 124 -15.55 -11.99 -7.36
CA THR A 124 -16.42 -13.03 -6.87
C THR A 124 -17.06 -13.65 -8.11
N SER A 125 -16.56 -14.82 -8.51
CA SER A 125 -17.28 -15.67 -9.46
C SER A 125 -18.61 -16.05 -8.81
N ILE A 126 -19.65 -15.27 -9.06
CA ILE A 126 -21.01 -15.64 -8.71
C ILE A 126 -21.42 -16.70 -9.72
N ALA A 127 -21.10 -17.96 -9.41
CA ALA A 127 -21.69 -19.12 -10.05
C ALA A 127 -23.15 -19.26 -9.59
N HIS A 128 -24.01 -18.30 -9.92
CA HIS A 128 -25.46 -18.45 -9.80
C HIS A 128 -26.16 -17.78 -10.99
N GLN A 129 -26.62 -18.66 -11.89
CA GLN A 129 -27.69 -18.49 -12.87
C GLN A 129 -27.70 -17.19 -13.70
N LEU A 130 -27.16 -17.33 -14.92
CA LEU A 130 -27.46 -16.48 -16.07
C LEU A 130 -28.97 -16.17 -16.19
N PRO A 131 -29.40 -14.90 -16.11
CA PRO A 131 -30.58 -14.46 -16.83
C PRO A 131 -30.20 -14.29 -18.30
N LYS A 132 -31.01 -14.87 -19.19
CA LYS A 132 -30.90 -14.67 -20.63
C LYS A 132 -31.03 -13.17 -20.97
N ARG A 133 -30.04 -12.66 -21.70
CA ARG A 133 -30.02 -11.35 -22.38
C ARG A 133 -30.07 -10.12 -21.46
N GLY A 134 -28.88 -9.64 -21.11
CA GLY A 134 -28.62 -8.27 -20.69
C GLY A 134 -27.16 -7.97 -20.98
N ILE A 135 -26.88 -6.88 -21.69
CA ILE A 135 -25.53 -6.42 -22.00
C ILE A 135 -24.84 -6.11 -20.67
N PHE A 136 -23.79 -6.85 -20.32
CA PHE A 136 -22.94 -6.55 -19.17
C PHE A 136 -22.09 -5.31 -19.49
N SER A 137 -22.23 -4.27 -18.68
CA SER A 137 -21.26 -3.17 -18.64
C SER A 137 -20.12 -3.59 -17.71
N GLU A 138 -19.03 -4.11 -18.29
CA GLU A 138 -17.76 -4.38 -17.59
C GLU A 138 -17.02 -3.08 -17.26
N ASN A 139 -17.45 -2.35 -16.23
CA ASN A 139 -16.69 -1.21 -15.71
C ASN A 139 -16.15 -1.53 -14.33
N ASN A 140 -15.13 -2.39 -14.28
CA ASN A 140 -14.37 -2.67 -13.06
C ASN A 140 -12.89 -2.35 -13.30
N THR A 141 -12.63 -1.12 -13.75
CA THR A 141 -11.28 -0.66 -14.09
C THR A 141 -10.43 -0.56 -12.83
N PRO A 142 -9.31 -1.30 -12.74
CA PRO A 142 -8.39 -1.19 -11.63
C PRO A 142 -7.86 0.24 -11.53
N SER A 143 -7.83 0.78 -10.32
CA SER A 143 -7.31 2.13 -10.07
C SER A 143 -5.83 2.04 -9.72
N LEU A 144 -5.00 2.82 -10.41
CA LEU A 144 -3.55 2.83 -10.25
C LEU A 144 -3.07 4.23 -9.87
N LEU A 145 -2.26 4.31 -8.82
CA LEU A 145 -1.55 5.53 -8.44
C LEU A 145 -0.03 5.25 -8.39
N LEU A 146 0.75 6.21 -8.90
CA LEU A 146 2.18 6.07 -9.14
C LEU A 146 2.88 7.39 -8.81
N PHE A 147 3.85 7.37 -7.90
CA PHE A 147 4.61 8.56 -7.53
C PHE A 147 5.95 8.21 -6.86
N ASN A 148 6.82 9.22 -6.73
CA ASN A 148 8.08 9.14 -6.00
C ASN A 148 7.93 9.72 -4.59
N ILE A 149 8.65 9.12 -3.65
CA ILE A 149 8.68 9.48 -2.22
C ILE A 149 10.11 9.95 -1.92
N PHE A 150 10.30 11.08 -1.21
CA PHE A 150 11.62 11.73 -1.03
C PHE A 150 12.15 11.67 0.42
#